data_AF-A0A2V9NKJ8-F1
#
_entry.id   AF-A0A2V9NKJ8-F1
#
_cell.length_a   1.000
_cell.length_b   1.000
_cell.length_c   1.000
_cell.angle_alpha   90.00
_cell.angle_beta   90.00
_cell.angle_gamma   90.00
#
_symmetry.space_group_name_H-M   'P 1'
#
loop_
_entity.id
_entity.type
_entity.pdbx_description
1 polymer ?
#
loop_
_entity_poly.entity_id
_entity_poly.type
_entity_poly.pdbx_seq_one_letter_code
_entity_poly.pdbx_strand_id
1 'polypeptide(L)'
;MTSPRVRALAVSVSPFLLIVFLVACGGGSSGGGSGNPPPPPPPVTNVNVNIDVLANRHFISPFVHGVNFPPDAAYITNTNTPLVRWGGNASSTYNWQLGTNNSDNDHFFEDFTFSALSNPADADSAQFIKDVKGAGGHPLMTMPMLNWVAQSAENGVNGHWSFSAVKYGPQCHTDQFNSDAGNGVEADCSTQTTTNDPNDAYFPLLDDHTQACPSGNCVYRIDWVTDPAKGLTQAFGGGACPVPYFTNGSCHFYDMDNEIDIWGGKGATHFDIHQSPATYDELRDVYLAEATKTKNLGPAGRPLWMGSCCWYYYWNSATGTTDKSAHANVDFMPWWLNDVYWNDQIAGSRARCI
;
A
#
# COMPACT_ATOMS: atom_id res chain seq x y z
N MET A 1 -43.99 44.36 34.81
CA MET A 1 -43.12 44.24 36.01
C MET A 1 -42.56 42.83 35.99
N THR A 2 -41.27 42.50 35.86
CA THR A 2 -40.00 43.24 35.77
C THR A 2 -38.94 42.29 35.16
N SER A 3 -38.29 42.78 34.09
CA SER A 3 -36.90 42.59 33.58
C SER A 3 -36.11 41.26 33.65
N PRO A 4 -35.36 40.91 32.57
CA PRO A 4 -34.32 39.88 32.56
C PRO A 4 -32.94 40.43 32.98
N ARG A 5 -31.98 39.55 33.31
CA ARG A 5 -30.55 39.89 33.43
C ARG A 5 -29.67 38.97 32.59
N VAL A 6 -28.90 39.60 31.72
CA VAL A 6 -27.76 39.07 30.96
C VAL A 6 -26.48 39.18 31.81
N ARG A 7 -25.57 38.21 31.71
CA ARG A 7 -24.11 38.43 31.79
C ARG A 7 -23.38 37.47 30.84
N ALA A 8 -22.35 37.99 30.17
CA ALA A 8 -21.59 37.39 29.07
C ALA A 8 -20.10 37.18 29.44
N LEU A 9 -19.46 36.25 28.69
CA LEU A 9 -18.02 36.09 28.31
C LEU A 9 -16.94 36.02 29.43
N ALA A 10 -15.76 35.39 29.32
CA ALA A 10 -14.99 34.57 28.35
C ALA A 10 -13.90 33.84 29.23
N VAL A 11 -13.05 32.88 28.83
CA VAL A 11 -11.96 32.90 27.84
C VAL A 11 -11.35 31.47 27.80
N SER A 12 -10.92 31.05 26.60
CA SER A 12 -10.12 29.86 26.27
C SER A 12 -8.75 29.81 26.96
N VAL A 13 -8.26 28.62 27.29
CA VAL A 13 -6.83 28.42 27.63
C VAL A 13 -6.19 27.46 26.62
N SER A 14 -5.45 28.03 25.67
CA SER A 14 -4.43 27.31 24.89
C SER A 14 -3.14 27.26 25.71
N PRO A 15 -2.48 26.11 25.88
CA PRO A 15 -1.07 26.10 26.20
C PRO A 15 -0.28 26.20 24.89
N PHE A 16 0.14 27.41 24.54
CA PHE A 16 1.27 27.61 23.62
C PHE A 16 2.54 27.18 24.36
N LEU A 17 3.26 26.18 23.83
CA LEU A 17 4.58 25.80 24.31
C LEU A 17 5.60 26.83 23.83
N LEU A 18 5.99 27.76 24.69
CA LEU A 18 7.07 28.72 24.46
C LEU A 18 8.40 28.06 24.89
N ILE A 19 9.25 27.69 23.94
CA ILE A 19 10.62 27.23 24.23
C ILE A 19 11.47 28.46 24.55
N VAL A 20 11.88 28.60 25.81
CA VAL A 20 12.84 29.61 26.28
C VAL A 20 14.25 29.03 26.15
N PHE A 21 15.09 29.62 25.30
CA PHE A 21 16.53 29.38 25.34
C PHE A 21 17.15 30.16 26.50
N LEU A 22 17.59 29.46 27.55
CA LEU A 22 18.47 30.01 28.57
C LEU A 22 19.89 30.12 28.00
N VAL A 23 20.30 31.34 27.63
CA VAL A 23 21.71 31.63 27.39
C VAL A 23 22.37 31.83 28.76
N ALA A 24 23.27 30.92 29.11
CA ALA A 24 24.11 31.04 30.29
C ALA A 24 25.10 32.20 30.11
N CYS A 25 24.93 33.28 30.88
CA CYS A 25 25.96 34.31 31.03
C CYS A 25 27.09 33.75 31.91
N GLY A 26 28.13 33.19 31.28
CA GLY A 26 29.40 32.91 31.92
C GLY A 26 30.12 34.21 32.27
N GLY A 27 30.44 34.38 33.55
CA GLY A 27 31.24 35.48 34.09
C GLY A 27 32.64 35.57 33.44
N GLY A 28 33.12 36.80 33.30
CA GLY A 28 34.26 37.14 32.47
C GLY A 28 35.64 36.80 33.06
N SER A 29 36.64 37.00 32.20
CA SER A 29 38.03 37.16 32.60
C SER A 29 38.65 38.28 31.77
N SER A 30 39.18 39.27 32.47
CA SER A 30 39.87 40.45 31.95
C SER A 30 41.24 40.08 31.38
N GLY A 31 41.42 40.23 30.07
CA GLY A 31 42.72 40.14 29.40
C GLY A 31 42.85 41.26 28.38
N GLY A 32 43.74 42.22 28.67
CA GLY A 32 44.02 43.36 27.81
C GLY A 32 44.64 42.94 26.48
N GLY A 33 43.95 43.28 25.40
CA GLY A 33 44.44 43.23 24.02
C GLY A 33 43.44 43.99 23.16
N SER A 34 43.91 44.95 22.37
CA SER A 34 43.12 45.64 21.35
C SER A 34 42.78 44.66 20.23
N GLY A 35 41.82 43.76 20.50
CA GLY A 35 41.24 42.86 19.51
C GLY A 35 40.33 43.65 18.56
N ASN A 36 40.30 43.24 17.30
CA ASN A 36 39.37 43.77 16.30
C ASN A 36 37.93 43.75 16.85
N PRO A 37 37.09 44.74 16.48
CA PRO A 37 35.70 44.75 16.90
C PRO A 37 35.02 43.43 16.53
N PRO A 38 34.15 42.89 17.40
CA PRO A 38 33.42 41.67 17.10
C PRO A 38 32.68 41.85 15.77
N PRO A 39 32.65 40.81 14.90
CA PRO A 39 31.96 40.90 13.62
C PRO A 39 30.49 41.29 13.85
N PRO A 40 29.88 42.08 12.93
CA PRO A 40 28.49 42.45 13.05
C PRO A 40 27.62 41.21 13.16
N PRO A 41 26.54 41.24 13.98
CA PRO A 41 25.62 40.12 14.07
C PRO A 41 25.11 39.75 12.68
N PRO A 42 24.91 38.45 12.39
CA PRO A 42 24.43 38.02 11.09
C PRO A 42 23.09 38.71 10.79
N PRO A 43 22.84 39.07 9.52
CA PRO A 43 21.60 39.73 9.14
C PRO A 43 20.40 38.85 9.52
N VAL A 44 19.44 39.43 10.24
CA VAL A 44 18.17 38.80 10.57
C VAL A 44 17.10 39.24 9.58
N THR A 45 16.36 38.29 9.03
CA THR A 45 15.16 38.57 8.23
C THR A 45 13.94 38.38 9.10
N ASN A 46 13.13 39.43 9.25
CA ASN A 46 11.88 39.32 9.99
C ASN A 46 10.85 38.56 9.15
N VAL A 47 10.32 37.47 9.71
CA VAL A 47 9.22 36.70 9.12
C VAL A 47 7.96 37.00 9.94
N ASN A 48 6.89 37.42 9.26
CA ASN A 48 5.57 37.60 9.87
C ASN A 48 4.64 36.45 9.44
N VAL A 49 3.99 35.80 10.40
CA VAL A 49 3.03 34.72 10.18
C VAL A 49 1.67 35.15 10.72
N ASN A 50 0.66 35.18 9.86
CA ASN A 50 -0.73 35.47 10.25
C ASN A 50 -1.51 34.16 10.35
N ILE A 51 -2.18 33.93 11.49
CA ILE A 51 -3.00 32.73 11.74
C ILE A 51 -4.45 33.18 11.95
N ASP A 52 -5.32 32.83 11.01
CA ASP A 52 -6.76 33.02 11.12
C ASP A 52 -7.47 31.66 11.27
N VAL A 53 -8.02 31.40 12.46
CA VAL A 53 -8.68 30.13 12.80
C VAL A 53 -10.09 29.98 12.19
N LEU A 54 -10.62 31.03 11.57
CA LEU A 54 -11.94 31.04 10.93
C LEU A 54 -11.86 30.92 9.41
N ALA A 55 -10.73 31.28 8.80
CA ALA A 55 -10.51 31.14 7.37
C ALA A 55 -10.22 29.68 6.94
N ASN A 56 -10.70 29.29 5.75
CA ASN A 56 -10.35 28.03 5.06
C ASN A 56 -10.44 26.74 5.90
N ARG A 57 -11.40 26.66 6.83
CA ARG A 57 -11.61 25.48 7.66
C ARG A 57 -11.98 24.26 6.82
N HIS A 58 -11.23 23.18 6.99
CA HIS A 58 -11.51 21.87 6.39
C HIS A 58 -11.11 20.76 7.38
N PHE A 59 -11.65 19.56 7.17
CA PHE A 59 -11.29 18.40 7.96
C PHE A 59 -9.90 17.89 7.54
N ILE A 60 -9.03 17.63 8.51
CA ILE A 60 -7.76 16.95 8.29
C ILE A 60 -8.00 15.48 8.67
N SER A 61 -8.00 14.59 7.69
CA SER A 61 -8.12 13.15 7.96
C SER A 61 -6.93 12.68 8.79
N PRO A 62 -7.14 11.93 9.89
CA PRO A 62 -6.02 11.40 10.65
C PRO A 62 -5.16 10.45 9.80
N PHE A 63 -5.75 9.78 8.81
CA PHE A 63 -5.06 8.82 7.96
C PHE A 63 -3.95 9.40 7.07
N VAL A 64 -3.80 10.73 7.01
CA VAL A 64 -2.60 11.34 6.38
C VAL A 64 -1.31 11.03 7.14
N HIS A 65 -1.41 10.53 8.38
CA HIS A 65 -0.28 10.11 9.22
C HIS A 65 -0.09 8.59 9.24
N GLY A 66 -0.54 7.89 8.19
CA GLY A 66 -0.36 6.44 8.08
C GLY A 66 1.07 6.01 7.82
N VAL A 67 1.35 4.74 8.09
CA VAL A 67 2.66 4.10 7.82
C VAL A 67 2.46 2.74 7.15
N ASN A 68 3.48 2.25 6.45
CA ASN A 68 3.51 0.90 5.88
C ASN A 68 4.47 0.06 6.74
N PHE A 69 4.05 -1.17 7.12
CA PHE A 69 4.80 -2.11 7.96
C PHE A 69 5.67 -1.46 9.06
N PRO A 70 5.06 -0.86 10.09
CA PRO A 70 5.82 -0.37 11.24
C PRO A 70 6.52 -1.54 11.94
N PRO A 71 7.60 -1.28 12.70
CA PRO A 71 8.43 -2.35 13.24
C PRO A 71 7.68 -3.28 14.19
N ASP A 72 6.72 -2.79 14.96
CA ASP A 72 5.93 -3.56 15.93
C ASP A 72 4.64 -2.82 16.35
N ALA A 73 3.80 -3.49 17.16
CA ALA A 73 2.58 -2.91 17.71
C ALA A 73 2.83 -1.75 18.70
N ALA A 74 3.99 -1.73 19.37
CA ALA A 74 4.33 -0.66 20.30
C ALA A 74 4.58 0.66 19.57
N TYR A 75 5.15 0.63 18.36
CA TYR A 75 5.27 1.78 17.48
C TYR A 75 3.90 2.43 17.23
N ILE A 76 2.89 1.63 16.88
CA ILE A 76 1.54 2.11 16.58
C ILE A 76 0.97 2.85 17.80
N THR A 77 1.06 2.23 18.98
CA THR A 77 0.57 2.81 20.24
C THR A 77 1.33 4.09 20.61
N ASN A 78 2.66 4.08 20.54
CA ASN A 78 3.51 5.18 21.02
C ASN A 78 3.46 6.41 20.11
N THR A 79 3.19 6.21 18.81
CA THR A 79 3.10 7.29 17.82
C THR A 79 1.66 7.70 17.53
N ASN A 80 0.67 7.00 18.10
CA ASN A 80 -0.74 7.15 17.77
C ASN A 80 -0.97 7.06 16.25
N THR A 81 -0.31 6.09 15.60
CA THR A 81 -0.40 5.87 14.15
C THR A 81 -1.83 5.45 13.80
N PRO A 82 -2.56 6.26 13.02
CA PRO A 82 -3.98 6.03 12.78
C PRO A 82 -4.26 5.05 11.62
N LEU A 83 -3.30 4.83 10.73
CA LEU A 83 -3.43 3.92 9.59
C LEU A 83 -2.16 3.09 9.41
N VAL A 84 -2.31 1.78 9.25
CA VAL A 84 -1.21 0.85 8.99
C VAL A 84 -1.49 0.08 7.71
N ARG A 85 -0.65 0.27 6.69
CA ARG A 85 -0.80 -0.38 5.39
C ARG A 85 -0.04 -1.70 5.36
N TRP A 86 -0.75 -2.78 5.07
CA TRP A 86 -0.24 -4.03 4.49
C TRP A 86 -0.27 -3.86 2.98
N GLY A 87 0.90 -3.81 2.33
CA GLY A 87 0.98 -3.59 0.90
C GLY A 87 2.41 -3.66 0.36
N GLY A 88 2.65 -3.21 -0.87
CA GLY A 88 3.96 -3.36 -1.54
C GLY A 88 3.97 -4.57 -2.46
N ASN A 89 5.07 -4.77 -3.20
CA ASN A 89 5.18 -5.79 -4.25
C ASN A 89 4.74 -7.18 -3.78
N ALA A 90 5.37 -7.68 -2.71
CA ALA A 90 5.08 -8.97 -2.09
C ALA A 90 3.60 -9.18 -1.67
N SER A 91 2.83 -8.11 -1.47
CA SER A 91 1.41 -8.24 -1.11
C SER A 91 0.52 -8.62 -2.29
N SER A 92 0.95 -8.36 -3.52
CA SER A 92 0.22 -8.72 -4.76
C SER A 92 0.20 -10.22 -5.03
N THR A 93 1.12 -10.96 -4.41
CA THR A 93 1.23 -12.43 -4.53
C THR A 93 1.02 -13.16 -3.21
N TYR A 94 0.46 -12.48 -2.20
CA TYR A 94 0.27 -13.03 -0.86
C TYR A 94 -0.74 -14.20 -0.85
N ASN A 95 -0.29 -15.35 -0.36
CA ASN A 95 -1.11 -16.52 -0.09
C ASN A 95 -1.56 -16.54 1.37
N TRP A 96 -2.82 -16.19 1.63
CA TRP A 96 -3.40 -16.12 2.97
C TRP A 96 -3.50 -17.47 3.70
N GLN A 97 -3.54 -18.59 2.96
CA GLN A 97 -3.64 -19.91 3.58
C GLN A 97 -2.30 -20.32 4.20
N LEU A 98 -1.21 -20.02 3.49
CA LEU A 98 0.15 -20.41 3.85
C LEU A 98 0.91 -19.31 4.61
N GLY A 99 0.47 -18.05 4.51
CA GLY A 99 1.20 -16.92 5.07
C GLY A 99 2.50 -16.67 4.33
N THR A 100 2.48 -16.76 3.00
CA THR A 100 3.66 -16.65 2.12
C THR A 100 3.44 -15.62 1.01
N ASN A 101 4.52 -15.15 0.41
CA ASN A 101 4.52 -14.31 -0.80
C ASN A 101 5.65 -14.76 -1.72
N ASN A 102 5.58 -14.33 -2.97
CA ASN A 102 6.73 -14.30 -3.84
C ASN A 102 7.47 -12.97 -3.62
N SER A 103 8.78 -12.96 -3.68
CA SER A 103 9.60 -11.73 -3.63
C SER A 103 9.57 -10.96 -4.95
N ASP A 104 8.92 -11.50 -5.97
CA ASP A 104 8.77 -10.90 -7.28
C ASP A 104 10.17 -10.55 -7.87
N ASN A 105 10.25 -9.52 -8.69
CA ASN A 105 11.54 -9.04 -9.21
C ASN A 105 12.44 -8.38 -8.15
N ASP A 106 12.00 -8.26 -6.89
CA ASP A 106 12.83 -7.71 -5.81
C ASP A 106 13.91 -8.71 -5.38
N HIS A 107 13.62 -10.02 -5.49
CA HIS A 107 14.59 -11.08 -5.15
C HIS A 107 14.32 -12.40 -5.89
N PHE A 108 14.73 -12.50 -7.15
CA PHE A 108 14.79 -13.75 -7.93
C PHE A 108 13.48 -14.55 -8.01
N PHE A 109 12.32 -13.92 -7.80
CA PHE A 109 11.00 -14.53 -7.89
C PHE A 109 10.84 -15.77 -7.01
N GLU A 110 11.38 -15.71 -5.80
CA GLU A 110 11.39 -16.80 -4.83
C GLU A 110 10.26 -16.64 -3.81
N ASP A 111 9.64 -17.76 -3.41
CA ASP A 111 8.61 -17.76 -2.38
C ASP A 111 9.20 -17.70 -0.97
N PHE A 112 8.68 -16.82 -0.12
CA PHE A 112 9.10 -16.71 1.28
C PHE A 112 7.91 -16.68 2.25
N THR A 113 8.22 -16.88 3.53
CA THR A 113 7.25 -16.61 4.61
C THR A 113 7.00 -15.11 4.68
N PHE A 114 5.74 -14.71 4.63
CA PHE A 114 5.37 -13.30 4.81
C PHE A 114 5.74 -12.85 6.23
N SER A 115 6.08 -11.57 6.41
CA SER A 115 6.37 -11.05 7.74
C SER A 115 5.86 -9.63 7.92
N ALA A 116 5.39 -9.35 9.13
CA ALA A 116 4.93 -8.02 9.53
C ALA A 116 5.15 -7.83 11.04
N LEU A 117 5.23 -6.57 11.49
CA LEU A 117 5.29 -6.17 12.91
C LEU A 117 6.34 -6.91 13.77
N SER A 118 7.41 -7.41 13.15
CA SER A 118 8.44 -8.25 13.79
C SER A 118 7.85 -9.42 14.60
N ASN A 119 6.70 -9.94 14.18
CA ASN A 119 5.97 -11.00 14.84
C ASN A 119 5.65 -12.10 13.82
N PRO A 120 6.18 -13.33 13.98
CA PRO A 120 5.92 -14.41 13.04
C PRO A 120 4.43 -14.77 12.88
N ALA A 121 3.60 -14.48 13.89
CA ALA A 121 2.16 -14.71 13.80
C ALA A 121 1.48 -13.75 12.82
N ASP A 122 2.07 -12.58 12.56
CA ASP A 122 1.55 -11.57 11.62
C ASP A 122 1.88 -11.87 10.16
N ALA A 123 2.46 -13.04 9.86
CA ALA A 123 2.36 -13.66 8.53
C ALA A 123 0.90 -13.99 8.17
N ASP A 124 0.05 -14.21 9.18
CA ASP A 124 -1.40 -14.35 9.04
C ASP A 124 -2.05 -12.95 9.00
N SER A 125 -2.62 -12.60 7.85
CA SER A 125 -3.30 -11.31 7.64
C SER A 125 -4.39 -11.00 8.68
N ALA A 126 -5.10 -12.01 9.21
CA ALA A 126 -6.11 -11.81 10.24
C ALA A 126 -5.49 -11.50 11.60
N GLN A 127 -4.32 -12.07 11.90
CA GLN A 127 -3.56 -11.74 13.12
C GLN A 127 -3.01 -10.31 13.03
N PHE A 128 -2.44 -9.93 11.88
CA PHE A 128 -1.98 -8.56 11.64
C PHE A 128 -3.08 -7.53 11.86
N ILE A 129 -4.28 -7.75 11.31
CA ILE A 129 -5.42 -6.86 11.51
C ILE A 129 -5.77 -6.73 13.00
N LYS A 130 -5.77 -7.84 13.74
CA LYS A 130 -6.08 -7.84 15.18
C LYS A 130 -5.03 -7.08 15.97
N ASP A 131 -3.75 -7.25 15.67
CA ASP A 131 -2.66 -6.61 16.40
C ASP A 131 -2.56 -5.10 16.09
N VAL A 132 -2.75 -4.69 14.84
CA VAL A 132 -2.87 -3.27 14.46
C VAL A 132 -4.02 -2.61 15.21
N LYS A 133 -5.20 -3.25 15.23
CA LYS A 133 -6.37 -2.71 15.93
C LYS A 133 -6.18 -2.70 17.44
N GLY A 134 -5.57 -3.75 18.00
CA GLY A 134 -5.24 -3.85 19.42
C GLY A 134 -4.31 -2.74 19.88
N ALA A 135 -3.43 -2.27 18.99
CA ALA A 135 -2.55 -1.12 19.21
C ALA A 135 -3.20 0.25 18.92
N GLY A 136 -4.47 0.29 18.52
CA GLY A 136 -5.23 1.53 18.26
C GLY A 136 -5.18 2.07 16.83
N GLY A 137 -4.55 1.35 15.89
CA GLY A 137 -4.49 1.71 14.48
C GLY A 137 -5.64 1.13 13.65
N HIS A 138 -5.76 1.59 12.40
CA HIS A 138 -6.67 1.03 11.40
C HIS A 138 -5.87 0.34 10.28
N PRO A 139 -6.14 -0.94 9.96
CA PRO A 139 -5.46 -1.61 8.86
C PRO A 139 -6.01 -1.18 7.49
N LEU A 140 -5.10 -0.99 6.53
CA LEU A 140 -5.34 -0.94 5.10
C LEU A 140 -4.71 -2.19 4.48
N MET A 141 -5.53 -3.06 3.88
CA MET A 141 -5.06 -4.35 3.36
C MET A 141 -5.00 -4.32 1.83
N THR A 142 -3.91 -4.79 1.24
CA THR A 142 -3.91 -5.10 -0.20
C THR A 142 -4.80 -6.31 -0.49
N MET A 143 -5.72 -6.14 -1.44
CA MET A 143 -6.45 -7.22 -2.08
C MET A 143 -5.80 -7.52 -3.44
N PRO A 144 -5.14 -8.68 -3.62
CA PRO A 144 -4.51 -9.05 -4.87
C PRO A 144 -5.50 -9.07 -6.03
N MET A 145 -5.12 -8.47 -7.15
CA MET A 145 -5.85 -8.49 -8.42
C MET A 145 -5.16 -9.35 -9.47
N LEU A 146 -3.90 -9.75 -9.26
CA LEU A 146 -3.25 -10.80 -10.04
C LEU A 146 -3.93 -12.15 -9.81
N ASN A 147 -3.83 -13.05 -10.80
CA ASN A 147 -4.48 -14.36 -10.77
C ASN A 147 -3.64 -15.45 -10.08
N TRP A 148 -2.58 -15.07 -9.39
CA TRP A 148 -1.58 -16.00 -8.85
C TRP A 148 -1.12 -15.54 -7.46
N VAL A 149 -0.95 -16.49 -6.56
CA VAL A 149 -0.38 -16.28 -5.22
C VAL A 149 0.66 -17.34 -4.93
N ALA A 150 1.65 -17.00 -4.11
CA ALA A 150 2.80 -17.83 -3.81
C ALA A 150 2.44 -19.24 -3.31
N GLN A 151 3.35 -20.19 -3.50
CA GLN A 151 3.30 -21.47 -2.83
C GLN A 151 3.93 -21.39 -1.43
N SER A 152 4.32 -22.53 -0.85
CA SER A 152 5.06 -22.53 0.41
C SER A 152 6.44 -21.90 0.22
N ALA A 153 7.00 -21.29 1.27
CA ALA A 153 8.35 -20.74 1.23
C ALA A 153 9.38 -21.73 0.64
N GLU A 154 10.33 -21.21 -0.12
CA GLU A 154 11.46 -21.95 -0.65
C GLU A 154 12.33 -22.49 0.51
N ASN A 155 12.99 -23.62 0.25
CA ASN A 155 13.92 -24.25 1.20
C ASN A 155 15.19 -24.77 0.52
N GLY A 156 15.51 -24.22 -0.65
CA GLY A 156 16.61 -24.59 -1.53
C GLY A 156 16.43 -25.90 -2.31
N VAL A 157 15.35 -26.66 -2.09
CA VAL A 157 15.13 -27.95 -2.77
C VAL A 157 13.71 -28.18 -3.30
N ASN A 158 12.71 -27.43 -2.84
CA ASN A 158 11.32 -27.56 -3.33
C ASN A 158 11.07 -26.90 -4.70
N GLY A 159 11.97 -26.05 -5.17
CA GLY A 159 11.86 -25.45 -6.50
C GLY A 159 10.82 -24.33 -6.62
N HIS A 160 10.46 -23.68 -5.51
CA HIS A 160 9.43 -22.63 -5.50
C HIS A 160 10.01 -21.27 -5.87
N TRP A 161 10.48 -21.17 -7.12
CA TRP A 161 10.98 -19.96 -7.75
C TRP A 161 10.65 -19.96 -9.25
N SER A 162 10.24 -18.81 -9.78
CA SER A 162 9.65 -18.74 -11.13
C SER A 162 10.60 -19.08 -12.27
N PHE A 163 11.91 -18.87 -12.07
CA PHE A 163 12.92 -19.01 -13.11
C PHE A 163 14.06 -19.94 -12.69
N SER A 164 13.77 -21.24 -12.56
CA SER A 164 14.82 -22.26 -12.38
C SER A 164 15.85 -22.24 -13.52
N ALA A 165 17.12 -22.01 -13.20
CA ALA A 165 18.23 -22.03 -14.17
C ALA A 165 18.47 -23.45 -14.74
N VAL A 166 18.15 -24.49 -13.98
CA VAL A 166 18.16 -25.89 -14.44
C VAL A 166 17.04 -26.14 -15.43
N LYS A 167 15.85 -25.56 -15.23
CA LYS A 167 14.69 -25.74 -16.11
C LYS A 167 14.74 -24.88 -17.38
N TYR A 168 15.09 -23.60 -17.23
CA TYR A 168 15.00 -22.60 -18.30
C TYR A 168 16.36 -22.26 -18.94
N GLY A 169 17.45 -22.76 -18.37
CA GLY A 169 18.81 -22.52 -18.85
C GLY A 169 19.55 -21.40 -18.11
N PRO A 170 20.82 -21.14 -18.47
CA PRO A 170 21.65 -20.16 -17.80
C PRO A 170 21.09 -18.74 -17.92
N GLN A 171 21.01 -18.06 -16.79
CA GLN A 171 20.48 -16.69 -16.69
C GLN A 171 21.60 -15.69 -16.35
N CYS A 172 21.33 -14.42 -16.59
CA CYS A 172 22.27 -13.32 -16.33
C CYS A 172 22.69 -13.29 -14.86
N HIS A 173 21.72 -13.47 -13.97
CA HIS A 173 21.95 -13.54 -12.53
C HIS A 173 21.12 -14.66 -11.91
N THR A 174 21.66 -15.25 -10.85
CA THR A 174 20.97 -16.16 -9.94
C THR A 174 21.19 -15.68 -8.52
N ASP A 175 20.36 -16.14 -7.59
CA ASP A 175 20.63 -15.92 -6.18
C ASP A 175 21.98 -16.56 -5.81
N GLN A 176 22.71 -15.88 -4.94
CA GLN A 176 24.02 -16.32 -4.47
C GLN A 176 23.93 -17.45 -3.44
N PHE A 177 22.76 -17.63 -2.81
CA PHE A 177 22.49 -18.72 -1.87
C PHE A 177 21.73 -19.87 -2.53
N ASN A 178 21.01 -19.59 -3.61
CA ASN A 178 20.32 -20.54 -4.46
C ASN A 178 20.67 -20.34 -5.95
N SER A 179 21.71 -21.01 -6.44
CA SER A 179 22.15 -20.87 -7.83
C SER A 179 21.16 -21.40 -8.88
N ASP A 180 20.07 -22.05 -8.46
CA ASP A 180 18.98 -22.42 -9.36
C ASP A 180 17.91 -21.34 -9.47
N ALA A 181 17.72 -20.47 -8.47
CA ALA A 181 16.80 -19.35 -8.56
C ALA A 181 17.40 -18.23 -9.42
N GLY A 182 16.88 -18.08 -10.63
CA GLY A 182 17.33 -17.09 -11.60
C GLY A 182 16.47 -15.83 -11.64
N ASN A 183 16.98 -14.77 -12.27
CA ASN A 183 16.30 -13.48 -12.38
C ASN A 183 15.35 -13.33 -13.58
N GLY A 184 15.07 -14.41 -14.31
CA GLY A 184 14.24 -14.43 -15.52
C GLY A 184 14.82 -13.65 -16.70
N VAL A 185 16.13 -13.38 -16.70
CA VAL A 185 16.84 -12.74 -17.81
C VAL A 185 17.90 -13.70 -18.32
N GLU A 186 17.91 -13.95 -19.63
CA GLU A 186 18.87 -14.84 -20.30
C GLU A 186 20.33 -14.40 -20.06
N ALA A 187 21.29 -15.29 -20.31
CA ALA A 187 22.72 -15.02 -20.10
C ALA A 187 23.30 -13.80 -20.85
N ASP A 188 22.56 -13.22 -21.81
CA ASP A 188 22.91 -11.98 -22.49
C ASP A 188 22.62 -10.71 -21.66
N CYS A 189 22.01 -10.86 -20.48
CA CYS A 189 21.58 -9.78 -19.59
C CYS A 189 20.63 -8.77 -20.23
N SER A 190 19.88 -9.19 -21.25
CA SER A 190 19.05 -8.29 -22.04
C SER A 190 17.72 -8.90 -22.48
N THR A 191 17.69 -10.20 -22.72
CA THR A 191 16.51 -10.93 -23.18
C THR A 191 15.76 -11.49 -21.98
N GLN A 192 14.47 -11.19 -21.88
CA GLN A 192 13.62 -11.70 -20.80
C GLN A 192 13.08 -13.07 -21.15
N THR A 193 13.13 -14.01 -20.21
CA THR A 193 12.49 -15.31 -20.33
C THR A 193 10.97 -15.11 -20.28
N THR A 194 10.25 -15.57 -21.30
CA THR A 194 8.79 -15.41 -21.46
C THR A 194 8.04 -16.75 -21.52
N THR A 195 8.72 -17.84 -21.18
CA THR A 195 8.18 -19.20 -21.32
C THR A 195 8.10 -19.95 -19.99
N ASN A 196 8.26 -19.24 -18.87
CA ASN A 196 8.13 -19.84 -17.55
C ASN A 196 6.69 -20.29 -17.28
N ASP A 197 6.56 -21.36 -16.50
CA ASP A 197 5.29 -21.87 -16.01
C ASP A 197 4.98 -21.23 -14.65
N PRO A 198 3.90 -20.44 -14.50
CA PRO A 198 3.51 -19.88 -13.21
C PRO A 198 3.36 -20.91 -12.10
N ASN A 199 3.03 -22.17 -12.43
CA ASN A 199 2.87 -23.22 -11.42
C ASN A 199 4.21 -23.65 -10.77
N ASP A 200 5.35 -23.12 -11.20
CA ASP A 200 6.63 -23.37 -10.52
C ASP A 200 6.68 -22.72 -9.13
N ALA A 201 6.11 -21.51 -8.99
CA ALA A 201 6.12 -20.75 -7.73
C ALA A 201 4.73 -20.28 -7.29
N TYR A 202 3.66 -20.54 -8.06
CA TYR A 202 2.33 -20.02 -7.72
C TYR A 202 1.22 -21.06 -7.74
N PHE A 203 0.20 -20.80 -6.93
CA PHE A 203 -1.14 -21.34 -7.11
C PHE A 203 -2.05 -20.30 -7.77
N PRO A 204 -2.98 -20.72 -8.65
CA PRO A 204 -4.02 -19.85 -9.15
C PRO A 204 -4.85 -19.26 -8.00
N LEU A 205 -5.01 -17.94 -8.00
CA LEU A 205 -5.94 -17.22 -7.15
C LEU A 205 -7.24 -16.97 -7.91
N LEU A 206 -8.30 -17.64 -7.46
CA LEU A 206 -9.64 -17.57 -8.02
C LEU A 206 -10.56 -16.78 -7.08
N ASP A 207 -11.72 -16.38 -7.54
CA ASP A 207 -12.65 -15.59 -6.73
C ASP A 207 -13.50 -16.50 -5.86
N ASP A 208 -14.09 -17.54 -6.47
CA ASP A 208 -14.94 -18.50 -5.79
C ASP A 208 -14.91 -19.91 -6.43
N HIS A 209 -15.56 -20.85 -5.75
CA HIS A 209 -15.62 -22.27 -6.13
C HIS A 209 -16.49 -22.57 -7.37
N THR A 210 -17.08 -21.56 -8.02
CA THR A 210 -17.73 -21.75 -9.34
C THR A 210 -16.70 -21.82 -10.47
N GLN A 211 -15.49 -21.30 -10.24
CA GLN A 211 -14.37 -21.42 -11.16
C GLN A 211 -13.66 -22.77 -10.92
N ALA A 212 -13.50 -23.56 -11.99
CA ALA A 212 -12.77 -24.82 -11.90
C ALA A 212 -11.27 -24.55 -11.67
N CYS A 213 -10.68 -25.22 -10.67
CA CYS A 213 -9.26 -25.10 -10.38
C CYS A 213 -8.41 -25.78 -11.47
N PRO A 214 -7.61 -25.03 -12.26
CA PRO A 214 -6.87 -25.59 -13.39
C PRO A 214 -5.67 -26.46 -12.98
N SER A 215 -5.09 -26.23 -11.80
CA SER A 215 -3.88 -26.89 -11.31
C SER A 215 -4.15 -28.00 -10.27
N GLY A 216 -5.40 -28.12 -9.79
CA GLY A 216 -5.75 -28.96 -8.64
C GLY A 216 -5.43 -28.35 -7.27
N ASN A 217 -4.58 -27.31 -7.22
CA ASN A 217 -4.25 -26.54 -6.01
C ASN A 217 -4.50 -25.05 -6.27
N CYS A 218 -5.63 -24.53 -5.80
CA CYS A 218 -6.03 -23.14 -5.99
C CYS A 218 -6.40 -22.48 -4.67
N VAL A 219 -6.24 -21.18 -4.62
CA VAL A 219 -6.61 -20.32 -3.49
C VAL A 219 -7.82 -19.48 -3.91
N TYR A 220 -8.75 -19.21 -2.99
CA TYR A 220 -9.98 -18.48 -3.29
C TYR A 220 -10.12 -17.21 -2.45
N ARG A 221 -10.44 -16.08 -3.10
CA ARG A 221 -10.68 -14.79 -2.44
C ARG A 221 -11.91 -14.83 -1.52
N ILE A 222 -12.99 -15.52 -1.92
CA ILE A 222 -14.18 -15.67 -1.06
C ILE A 222 -13.85 -16.35 0.26
N ASP A 223 -13.01 -17.38 0.22
CA ASP A 223 -12.59 -18.09 1.42
C ASP A 223 -11.73 -17.17 2.29
N TRP A 224 -10.80 -16.41 1.71
CA TRP A 224 -10.02 -15.44 2.48
C TRP A 224 -10.86 -14.37 3.17
N VAL A 225 -11.94 -13.92 2.54
CA VAL A 225 -12.79 -12.90 3.15
C VAL A 225 -13.68 -13.49 4.24
N THR A 226 -14.12 -14.74 4.08
CA THR A 226 -15.19 -15.36 4.88
C THR A 226 -14.72 -16.42 5.88
N ASP A 227 -13.46 -16.87 5.81
CA ASP A 227 -12.93 -17.92 6.68
C ASP A 227 -13.12 -17.58 8.17
N PRO A 228 -13.62 -18.51 9.00
CA PRO A 228 -13.93 -18.21 10.40
C PRO A 228 -12.70 -17.96 11.29
N ALA A 229 -11.52 -18.44 10.89
CA ALA A 229 -10.28 -18.32 11.67
C ALA A 229 -9.34 -17.25 11.08
N LYS A 230 -9.16 -17.28 9.76
CA LYS A 230 -8.21 -16.45 8.99
C LYS A 230 -8.91 -15.36 8.17
N GLY A 231 -10.23 -15.27 8.24
CA GLY A 231 -11.00 -14.40 7.36
C GLY A 231 -10.90 -12.93 7.71
N LEU A 232 -10.78 -12.10 6.68
CA LEU A 232 -10.70 -10.66 6.81
C LEU A 232 -11.92 -10.07 7.53
N THR A 233 -13.13 -10.55 7.21
CA THR A 233 -14.39 -10.05 7.80
C THR A 233 -14.36 -10.14 9.34
N GLN A 234 -13.91 -11.29 9.87
CA GLN A 234 -13.87 -11.51 11.31
C GLN A 234 -12.75 -10.74 11.99
N ALA A 235 -11.59 -10.65 11.35
CA ALA A 235 -10.46 -9.89 11.87
C ALA A 235 -10.79 -8.39 11.99
N PHE A 236 -11.38 -7.83 10.94
CA PHE A 236 -11.78 -6.44 10.97
C PHE A 236 -12.97 -6.18 11.91
N GLY A 237 -13.92 -7.10 12.06
CA GLY A 237 -15.07 -6.96 12.97
C GLY A 237 -15.91 -5.69 12.73
N GLY A 238 -16.65 -5.22 13.74
CA GLY A 238 -17.38 -3.95 13.71
C GLY A 238 -16.61 -2.78 14.38
N GLY A 239 -17.07 -1.54 14.18
CA GLY A 239 -16.55 -0.35 14.87
C GLY A 239 -16.91 0.98 14.20
N ALA A 240 -16.75 2.11 14.88
CA ALA A 240 -16.88 3.41 14.21
C ALA A 240 -15.62 3.71 13.39
N CYS A 241 -15.76 4.22 12.17
CA CYS A 241 -14.64 4.74 11.40
C CYS A 241 -14.52 6.26 11.61
N PRO A 242 -13.36 6.80 12.05
CA PRO A 242 -13.23 8.20 12.46
C PRO A 242 -13.09 9.18 11.28
N VAL A 243 -13.50 8.79 10.08
CA VAL A 243 -13.45 9.63 8.88
C VAL A 243 -14.88 10.03 8.49
N PRO A 244 -15.19 11.33 8.44
CA PRO A 244 -16.44 11.84 7.89
C PRO A 244 -16.68 11.22 6.50
N TYR A 245 -17.94 10.94 6.17
CA TYR A 245 -18.36 10.28 4.92
C TYR A 245 -18.23 8.74 4.87
N PHE A 246 -17.74 8.09 5.93
CA PHE A 246 -17.88 6.64 6.12
C PHE A 246 -19.12 6.33 6.96
N THR A 247 -20.25 6.04 6.30
CA THR A 247 -21.57 5.93 6.95
C THR A 247 -21.88 4.56 7.55
N ASN A 248 -21.06 3.53 7.34
CA ASN A 248 -21.26 2.19 7.90
C ASN A 248 -20.04 1.73 8.72
N GLY A 249 -20.25 1.60 10.04
CA GLY A 249 -19.94 0.40 10.82
C GLY A 249 -18.53 -0.19 10.93
N SER A 250 -17.51 0.24 10.17
CA SER A 250 -16.09 -0.13 10.36
C SER A 250 -15.16 0.48 9.29
N CYS A 251 -13.85 0.59 9.59
CA CYS A 251 -12.81 0.95 8.61
C CYS A 251 -12.22 -0.31 7.94
N HIS A 252 -12.95 -0.98 7.06
CA HIS A 252 -12.43 -2.14 6.30
C HIS A 252 -11.85 -1.63 4.96
N PHE A 253 -10.60 -1.18 4.97
CA PHE A 253 -9.99 -0.62 3.76
C PHE A 253 -9.24 -1.66 2.95
N TYR A 254 -9.48 -1.64 1.64
CA TYR A 254 -8.74 -2.42 0.66
C TYR A 254 -8.03 -1.52 -0.34
N ASP A 255 -6.70 -1.66 -0.42
CA ASP A 255 -5.91 -1.22 -1.57
C ASP A 255 -6.05 -2.30 -2.64
N MET A 256 -6.44 -1.93 -3.85
CA MET A 256 -6.66 -2.91 -4.91
C MET A 256 -5.31 -3.15 -5.59
N ASP A 257 -4.65 -4.21 -5.12
CA ASP A 257 -3.28 -4.60 -5.46
C ASP A 257 -2.20 -3.54 -5.10
N ASN A 258 -1.09 -3.52 -5.83
CA ASN A 258 0.04 -2.63 -5.65
C ASN A 258 0.73 -2.38 -6.99
N GLU A 259 0.98 -1.11 -7.32
CA GLU A 259 1.75 -0.68 -8.49
C GLU A 259 1.35 -1.38 -9.80
N ILE A 260 0.05 -1.45 -10.05
CA ILE A 260 -0.53 -2.25 -11.14
C ILE A 260 -0.02 -1.87 -12.53
N ASP A 261 0.45 -0.64 -12.67
CA ASP A 261 1.01 -0.12 -13.91
C ASP A 261 2.30 -0.84 -14.31
N ILE A 262 3.00 -1.46 -13.36
CA ILE A 262 4.29 -2.15 -13.54
C ILE A 262 4.24 -3.63 -13.16
N TRP A 263 3.07 -4.27 -13.23
CA TRP A 263 2.98 -5.72 -13.11
C TRP A 263 3.81 -6.43 -14.17
N GLY A 264 3.70 -5.98 -15.43
CA GLY A 264 4.27 -6.68 -16.57
C GLY A 264 5.09 -5.83 -17.53
N GLY A 265 5.77 -6.53 -18.43
CA GLY A 265 6.76 -5.97 -19.34
C GLY A 265 8.20 -6.23 -18.91
N LYS A 266 9.14 -5.60 -19.62
CA LYS A 266 10.57 -5.86 -19.42
C LYS A 266 11.06 -5.32 -18.08
N GLY A 267 11.52 -6.20 -17.19
CA GLY A 267 12.02 -5.84 -15.86
C GLY A 267 10.93 -5.33 -14.91
N ALA A 268 9.67 -5.63 -15.20
CA ALA A 268 8.52 -5.29 -14.37
C ALA A 268 8.48 -6.14 -13.08
N THR A 269 7.65 -5.76 -12.12
CA THR A 269 7.65 -6.39 -10.79
C THR A 269 7.24 -7.86 -10.86
N HIS A 270 6.16 -8.19 -11.57
CA HIS A 270 5.56 -9.52 -11.62
C HIS A 270 5.60 -10.12 -13.02
N PHE A 271 6.67 -9.88 -13.78
CA PHE A 271 6.72 -10.31 -15.18
C PHE A 271 6.68 -11.82 -15.37
N ASP A 272 6.98 -12.59 -14.33
CA ASP A 272 6.88 -14.04 -14.26
C ASP A 272 5.43 -14.54 -14.38
N ILE A 273 4.45 -13.77 -13.90
CA ILE A 273 3.03 -14.12 -13.94
C ILE A 273 2.17 -13.15 -14.76
N HIS A 274 2.75 -12.02 -15.14
CA HIS A 274 2.15 -10.98 -15.97
C HIS A 274 3.18 -10.44 -16.97
N GLN A 275 3.35 -11.11 -18.12
CA GLN A 275 4.47 -10.78 -19.02
C GLN A 275 4.26 -9.52 -19.86
N SER A 276 3.00 -9.16 -20.13
CA SER A 276 2.68 -8.06 -21.05
C SER A 276 2.69 -6.72 -20.31
N PRO A 277 3.23 -5.64 -20.89
CA PRO A 277 3.06 -4.31 -20.31
C PRO A 277 1.59 -3.98 -20.14
N ALA A 278 1.21 -3.46 -18.97
CA ALA A 278 -0.17 -3.11 -18.69
C ALA A 278 -0.69 -2.02 -19.66
N THR A 279 -2.00 -2.06 -19.94
CA THR A 279 -2.72 -1.10 -20.80
C THR A 279 -3.80 -0.34 -20.03
N TYR A 280 -4.25 0.80 -20.56
CA TYR A 280 -5.34 1.61 -19.97
C TYR A 280 -6.59 0.75 -19.71
N ASP A 281 -7.04 0.03 -20.75
CA ASP A 281 -8.23 -0.81 -20.68
C ASP A 281 -8.07 -1.95 -19.66
N GLU A 282 -6.92 -2.62 -19.64
CA GLU A 282 -6.65 -3.68 -18.66
C GLU A 282 -6.72 -3.17 -17.22
N LEU A 283 -6.02 -2.07 -16.91
CA LEU A 283 -6.00 -1.51 -15.57
C LEU A 283 -7.38 -1.04 -15.12
N ARG A 284 -8.22 -0.57 -16.04
CA ARG A 284 -9.64 -0.29 -15.77
C ARG A 284 -10.44 -1.56 -15.50
N ASP A 285 -10.37 -2.52 -16.42
CA ASP A 285 -11.26 -3.69 -16.43
C ASP A 285 -10.98 -4.60 -15.23
N VAL A 286 -9.70 -4.85 -14.93
CA VAL A 286 -9.29 -5.61 -13.75
C VAL A 286 -9.74 -4.91 -12.48
N TYR A 287 -9.51 -3.59 -12.37
CA TYR A 287 -9.96 -2.84 -11.20
C TYR A 287 -11.48 -2.91 -11.00
N LEU A 288 -12.27 -2.66 -12.05
CA LEU A 288 -13.73 -2.68 -11.96
C LEU A 288 -14.25 -4.07 -11.56
N ALA A 289 -13.68 -5.13 -12.15
CA ALA A 289 -14.02 -6.50 -11.82
C ALA A 289 -13.73 -6.81 -10.34
N GLU A 290 -12.50 -6.57 -9.89
CA GLU A 290 -12.06 -6.96 -8.55
C GLU A 290 -12.63 -6.07 -7.45
N ALA A 291 -12.79 -4.77 -7.69
CA ALA A 291 -13.41 -3.85 -6.73
C ALA A 291 -14.90 -4.21 -6.52
N THR A 292 -15.61 -4.57 -7.60
CA THR A 292 -17.00 -5.02 -7.51
C THR A 292 -17.12 -6.32 -6.72
N LYS A 293 -16.26 -7.30 -7.01
CA LYS A 293 -16.21 -8.56 -6.26
C LYS A 293 -15.89 -8.31 -4.79
N THR A 294 -14.84 -7.56 -4.49
CA THR A 294 -14.43 -7.22 -3.11
C THR A 294 -15.56 -6.57 -2.29
N LYS A 295 -16.39 -5.74 -2.92
CA LYS A 295 -17.60 -5.19 -2.27
C LYS A 295 -18.66 -6.25 -1.97
N ASN A 296 -18.79 -7.25 -2.83
CA ASN A 296 -19.73 -8.35 -2.67
C ASN A 296 -19.24 -9.45 -1.72
N LEU A 297 -17.92 -9.58 -1.51
CA LEU A 297 -17.34 -10.56 -0.59
C LEU A 297 -17.67 -10.26 0.89
N GLY A 298 -18.05 -9.03 1.23
CA GLY A 298 -18.53 -8.71 2.59
C GLY A 298 -19.11 -7.28 2.73
N PRO A 299 -20.08 -7.06 3.64
CA PRO A 299 -20.90 -5.84 3.72
C PRO A 299 -20.14 -4.54 4.05
N ALA A 300 -18.87 -4.64 4.42
CA ALA A 300 -18.07 -3.52 4.90
C ALA A 300 -16.85 -3.22 4.02
N GLY A 301 -16.51 -4.04 3.02
CA GLY A 301 -15.33 -3.83 2.18
C GLY A 301 -15.34 -2.49 1.45
N ARG A 302 -14.21 -1.78 1.50
CA ARG A 302 -14.02 -0.47 0.86
C ARG A 302 -12.78 -0.49 -0.05
N PRO A 303 -12.93 -0.88 -1.33
CA PRO A 303 -11.92 -0.62 -2.36
C PRO A 303 -11.61 0.87 -2.42
N LEU A 304 -10.36 1.24 -2.22
CA LEU A 304 -9.93 2.64 -2.19
C LEU A 304 -9.28 3.07 -3.51
N TRP A 305 -8.17 2.42 -3.85
CA TRP A 305 -7.24 2.89 -4.86
C TRP A 305 -6.63 1.72 -5.63
N MET A 306 -6.01 2.01 -6.77
CA MET A 306 -5.41 1.04 -7.68
C MET A 306 -3.90 0.84 -7.45
N GLY A 307 -3.34 1.35 -6.35
CA GLY A 307 -1.92 1.19 -6.01
C GLY A 307 -0.87 1.83 -6.95
N SER A 308 -1.20 2.69 -7.91
CA SER A 308 -0.25 3.23 -8.92
C SER A 308 1.07 3.77 -8.32
N CYS A 309 2.22 3.43 -8.90
CA CYS A 309 3.53 3.73 -8.31
C CYS A 309 3.85 5.23 -8.30
N CYS A 310 3.73 5.87 -9.47
CA CYS A 310 4.67 6.94 -9.74
C CYS A 310 4.33 7.82 -10.95
N TRP A 311 5.00 8.98 -10.97
CA TRP A 311 4.69 10.13 -11.82
C TRP A 311 4.42 9.78 -13.28
N TYR A 312 5.25 8.95 -13.91
CA TYR A 312 5.08 8.58 -15.31
C TYR A 312 3.72 7.92 -15.57
N TYR A 313 3.31 7.05 -14.64
CA TYR A 313 2.11 6.24 -14.80
C TYR A 313 0.82 6.99 -14.49
N TYR A 314 0.89 8.15 -13.83
CA TYR A 314 -0.26 9.06 -13.76
C TYR A 314 -0.68 9.57 -15.15
N TRP A 315 0.22 9.53 -16.13
CA TRP A 315 0.01 10.10 -17.46
C TRP A 315 0.01 9.06 -18.59
N ASN A 316 0.57 7.86 -18.37
CA ASN A 316 0.81 6.84 -19.40
C ASN A 316 0.72 5.43 -18.78
N SER A 317 0.57 4.40 -19.61
CA SER A 317 0.71 3.00 -19.19
C SER A 317 2.10 2.46 -19.53
N ALA A 318 2.43 1.26 -19.08
CA ALA A 318 3.67 0.57 -19.45
C ALA A 318 3.78 0.29 -20.96
N THR A 319 2.64 0.20 -21.67
CA THR A 319 2.60 0.11 -23.14
C THR A 319 3.03 1.42 -23.83
N GLY A 320 3.10 2.52 -23.10
CA GLY A 320 3.67 3.79 -23.57
C GLY A 320 2.73 4.61 -24.45
N THR A 321 3.31 5.36 -25.39
CA THR A 321 2.57 6.37 -26.18
C THR A 321 1.55 5.79 -27.15
N THR A 322 1.73 4.55 -27.60
CA THR A 322 0.78 3.87 -28.49
C THR A 322 -0.58 3.71 -27.82
N ASP A 323 -0.59 3.26 -26.57
CA ASP A 323 -1.81 3.07 -25.80
C ASP A 323 -2.51 4.41 -25.53
N LYS A 324 -1.73 5.42 -25.11
CA LYS A 324 -2.25 6.79 -24.96
C LYS A 324 -2.86 7.36 -26.25
N SER A 325 -2.24 7.08 -27.41
CA SER A 325 -2.77 7.53 -28.70
C SER A 325 -4.10 6.84 -29.07
N ALA A 326 -4.29 5.58 -28.66
CA ALA A 326 -5.56 4.87 -28.80
C ALA A 326 -6.66 5.49 -27.92
N HIS A 327 -6.27 6.12 -26.82
CA HIS A 327 -7.15 6.83 -25.88
C HIS A 327 -7.23 8.34 -26.15
N ALA A 328 -7.22 8.73 -27.43
CA ALA A 328 -7.33 10.12 -27.88
C ALA A 328 -6.29 11.08 -27.29
N ASN A 329 -5.11 10.55 -26.92
CA ASN A 329 -4.03 11.27 -26.23
C ASN A 329 -4.41 11.82 -24.85
N VAL A 330 -5.47 11.30 -24.23
CA VAL A 330 -5.84 11.67 -22.86
C VAL A 330 -4.86 11.01 -21.89
N ASP A 331 -4.45 11.75 -20.87
CA ASP A 331 -3.62 11.23 -19.78
C ASP A 331 -4.33 10.10 -19.03
N PHE A 332 -3.55 9.12 -18.56
CA PHE A 332 -4.09 7.90 -17.93
C PHE A 332 -5.01 8.20 -16.76
N MET A 333 -4.53 8.94 -15.75
CA MET A 333 -5.28 9.09 -14.52
C MET A 333 -6.62 9.82 -14.72
N PRO A 334 -6.69 10.94 -15.47
CA PRO A 334 -7.96 11.55 -15.83
C PRO A 334 -8.87 10.62 -16.64
N TRP A 335 -8.33 9.89 -17.61
CA TRP A 335 -9.09 8.93 -18.42
C TRP A 335 -9.70 7.83 -17.54
N TRP A 336 -8.89 7.18 -16.72
CA TRP A 336 -9.29 6.07 -15.86
C TRP A 336 -10.28 6.50 -14.77
N LEU A 337 -10.06 7.66 -14.14
CA LEU A 337 -10.99 8.19 -13.15
C LEU A 337 -12.37 8.43 -13.75
N ASN A 338 -12.41 9.04 -14.95
CA ASN A 338 -13.63 9.27 -15.70
C ASN A 338 -14.29 7.93 -16.05
N ASP A 339 -13.55 6.99 -16.64
CA ASP A 339 -14.16 5.76 -17.16
C ASP A 339 -14.69 4.84 -16.06
N VAL A 340 -13.99 4.73 -14.93
CA VAL A 340 -14.53 4.04 -13.74
C VAL A 340 -15.80 4.74 -13.24
N TYR A 341 -15.84 6.07 -13.23
CA TYR A 341 -17.05 6.80 -12.84
C TYR A 341 -18.23 6.52 -13.79
N TRP A 342 -17.99 6.47 -15.11
CA TRP A 342 -19.03 6.11 -16.09
C TRP A 342 -19.54 4.69 -15.87
N ASN A 343 -18.64 3.73 -15.64
CA ASN A 343 -19.01 2.35 -15.34
C ASN A 343 -19.81 2.24 -14.04
N ASP A 344 -19.44 2.99 -13.00
CA ASP A 344 -20.19 3.08 -11.74
C ASP A 344 -21.62 3.62 -11.96
N GLN A 345 -21.80 4.60 -12.85
CA GLN A 345 -23.13 5.12 -13.21
C GLN A 345 -23.98 4.07 -13.93
N ILE A 346 -23.37 3.29 -14.83
CA ILE A 346 -24.05 2.23 -15.59
C ILE A 346 -24.47 1.08 -14.66
N ALA A 347 -23.56 0.66 -13.77
CA ALA A 347 -23.81 -0.44 -12.84
C ALA A 347 -24.80 -0.06 -11.73
N GLY A 348 -25.01 1.23 -11.47
CA GLY A 348 -25.83 1.71 -10.34
C GLY A 348 -25.18 1.46 -8.97
N SER A 349 -23.91 1.06 -8.96
CA SER A 349 -23.10 0.79 -7.78
C SER A 349 -21.71 1.37 -7.98
N ARG A 350 -21.19 2.07 -6.97
CA ARG A 350 -19.81 2.58 -7.04
C ARG A 350 -18.80 1.43 -6.93
N ALA A 351 -17.68 1.49 -7.63
CA ALA A 351 -16.51 0.62 -7.47
C ALA A 351 -15.48 1.24 -6.49
N ARG A 352 -15.35 2.57 -6.45
CA ARG A 352 -14.50 3.30 -5.48
C ARG A 352 -15.26 3.82 -4.26
N CYS A 353 -14.51 4.23 -3.23
CA CYS A 353 -15.06 4.89 -2.04
C CYS A 353 -15.08 6.42 -2.13
N ILE A 354 -14.41 7.01 -3.14
CA ILE A 354 -14.37 8.45 -3.37
C ILE A 354 -14.98 8.75 -4.74
#